data_AF-A0A1Z1WMN5-F1
#
_entry.id   AF-A0A1Z1WMN5-F1
#
_cell.length_a   1.000
_cell.length_b   1.000
_cell.length_c   1.000
_cell.angle_alpha   90.00
_cell.angle_beta   90.00
_cell.angle_gamma   90.00
#
_symmetry.space_group_name_H-M   'P 1'
#
loop_
_entity.id
_entity.type
_entity.pdbx_description
1 polymer ?
#
loop_
_entity_poly.entity_id
_entity_poly.type
_entity_poly.pdbx_seq_one_letter_code
_entity_poly.pdbx_strand_id
1 'polypeptide(L)'
;MRLMDQALETDGIPASLLRQIPLAEIKAGARAALAKQEDRAMNDPYPVPARCRTEEDYTLLVAELARMRATGTTAPQGELASRLGIGKATMSERIKRSKELGLWDGQRLTEKASAVLTQWHQDQEGN
;
A
#
# COMPACT_ATOMS: atom_id res chain seq x y z
N MET A 1 39.70 -9.92 25.87
CA MET A 1 39.19 -11.21 25.37
C MET A 1 37.70 -11.01 25.09
N ARG A 2 37.21 -11.54 23.97
CA ARG A 2 36.08 -11.02 23.16
C ARG A 2 34.70 -11.13 23.83
N LEU A 3 33.89 -10.09 23.68
CA LEU A 3 32.45 -9.99 24.04
C LEU A 3 31.51 -10.66 23.02
N MET A 4 32.04 -11.48 22.11
CA MET A 4 31.31 -12.02 20.95
C MET A 4 30.86 -13.48 21.10
N ASP A 5 31.28 -14.20 22.16
CA ASP A 5 31.06 -15.66 22.24
C ASP A 5 29.91 -16.10 23.16
N GLN A 6 29.09 -15.20 23.70
CA GLN A 6 27.97 -15.58 24.60
C GLN A 6 26.57 -15.47 23.99
N ALA A 7 26.44 -15.11 22.71
CA ALA A 7 25.14 -14.95 22.08
C ALA A 7 24.56 -16.23 21.46
N LEU A 8 25.18 -17.40 21.67
CA LEU A 8 24.86 -18.63 20.93
C LEU A 8 24.16 -19.75 21.74
N GLU A 9 23.78 -19.52 23.00
CA GLU A 9 23.20 -20.59 23.84
C GLU A 9 21.89 -20.24 24.58
N THR A 10 21.23 -19.12 24.29
CA THR A 10 19.97 -18.79 24.97
C THR A 10 18.85 -18.41 24.01
N ASP A 11 17.84 -19.28 24.00
CA ASP A 11 16.57 -19.23 23.30
C ASP A 11 15.63 -18.13 23.86
N GLY A 12 16.10 -16.89 23.87
CA GLY A 12 15.31 -15.75 24.32
C GLY A 12 16.14 -14.52 24.63
N ILE A 13 15.72 -13.38 24.06
CA ILE A 13 16.25 -12.05 24.40
C ILE A 13 15.98 -11.82 25.90
N PRO A 14 17.01 -11.62 26.75
CA PRO A 14 16.82 -11.36 28.17
C PRO A 14 15.88 -10.16 28.40
N ALA A 15 14.91 -10.30 29.30
CA ALA A 15 13.95 -9.22 29.60
C ALA A 15 14.62 -7.92 30.10
N SER A 16 15.85 -8.00 30.60
CA SER A 16 16.69 -6.86 30.97
C SER A 16 17.24 -6.07 29.78
N LEU A 17 17.34 -6.68 28.60
CA LEU A 17 17.68 -6.02 27.33
C LEU A 17 16.45 -5.34 26.73
N LEU A 18 15.25 -5.93 26.83
CA LEU A 18 14.00 -5.31 26.37
C LEU A 18 13.65 -4.01 27.12
N ARG A 19 14.06 -3.87 28.38
CA ARG A 19 13.88 -2.63 29.18
C ARG A 19 14.82 -1.49 28.81
N GLN A 20 15.88 -1.76 28.05
CA GLN A 20 16.87 -0.76 27.63
C GLN A 20 16.56 -0.15 26.27
N ILE A 21 15.62 -0.73 25.52
CA ILE A 21 15.20 -0.19 24.24
C ILE A 21 13.95 0.66 24.48
N PRO A 22 14.00 1.98 24.27
CA PRO A 22 12.82 2.82 24.42
C PRO A 22 11.74 2.32 23.46
N LEU A 23 10.59 1.89 23.98
CA LEU A 23 9.43 1.47 23.17
C LEU A 23 9.03 2.54 22.14
N ALA A 24 9.32 3.82 22.44
CA ALA A 24 9.14 4.93 21.51
C ALA A 24 10.03 4.83 20.27
N GLU A 25 11.30 4.42 20.43
CA GLU A 25 12.24 4.23 19.32
C GLU A 25 11.90 2.99 18.49
N ILE A 26 11.44 1.90 19.13
CA ILE A 26 10.94 0.72 18.40
C ILE A 26 9.69 1.07 17.60
N LYS A 27 8.73 1.78 18.20
CA LYS A 27 7.51 2.22 17.49
C LYS A 27 7.82 3.22 16.37
N ALA A 28 8.77 4.13 16.58
CA ALA A 28 9.20 5.09 15.57
C ALA A 28 9.94 4.37 14.42
N GLY A 29 10.81 3.41 14.74
CA GLY A 29 11.51 2.56 13.77
C GLY A 29 10.54 1.67 12.98
N ALA A 30 9.57 1.05 13.64
CA ALA A 30 8.53 0.26 12.99
C ALA A 30 7.63 1.11 12.10
N ARG A 31 7.24 2.32 12.55
CA ARG A 31 6.49 3.28 11.72
C ARG A 31 7.32 3.79 10.55
N ALA A 32 8.61 4.06 10.74
CA ALA A 32 9.49 4.52 9.68
C ALA A 32 9.81 3.40 8.67
N ALA A 33 9.88 2.15 9.12
CA ALA A 33 10.01 0.97 8.28
C ALA A 33 8.72 0.73 7.49
N LEU A 34 7.54 0.80 8.14
CA LEU A 34 6.24 0.76 7.46
C LEU A 34 6.14 1.88 6.42
N ALA A 35 6.46 3.12 6.80
CA ALA A 35 6.40 4.26 5.91
C ALA A 35 7.36 4.11 4.72
N LYS A 36 8.57 3.57 4.92
CA LYS A 36 9.52 3.28 3.84
C LYS A 36 9.08 2.12 2.95
N GLN A 37 8.42 1.12 3.50
CA GLN A 37 7.89 -0.01 2.74
C GLN A 37 6.67 0.43 1.92
N GLU A 38 5.80 1.26 2.50
CA GLU A 38 4.74 2.01 1.81
C GLU A 38 5.34 2.87 0.70
N ASP A 39 6.40 3.65 0.95
CA ASP A 39 7.04 4.54 -0.05
C ASP A 39 7.69 3.77 -1.21
N ARG A 40 8.27 2.60 -0.93
CA ARG A 40 8.90 1.75 -1.96
C ARG A 40 7.85 1.01 -2.77
N ALA A 41 6.79 0.51 -2.14
CA ALA A 41 5.64 -0.10 -2.82
C ALA A 41 4.79 0.95 -3.56
N MET A 42 4.75 2.21 -3.11
CA MET A 42 4.04 3.31 -3.78
C MET A 42 4.70 3.79 -5.07
N ASN A 43 5.94 3.39 -5.36
CA ASN A 43 6.59 3.85 -6.59
C ASN A 43 6.17 3.04 -7.82
N ASP A 44 5.85 1.75 -7.65
CA ASP A 44 5.42 0.92 -8.76
C ASP A 44 3.94 1.15 -9.08
N PRO A 45 3.57 1.36 -10.37
CA PRO A 45 2.18 1.49 -10.77
C PRO A 45 1.36 0.26 -10.40
N TYR A 46 0.17 0.46 -9.83
CA TYR A 46 -0.76 -0.66 -9.66
C TYR A 46 -1.20 -1.19 -11.04
N PRO A 47 -1.32 -2.51 -11.22
CA PRO A 47 -1.69 -3.13 -12.48
C PRO A 47 -3.19 -3.00 -12.73
N VAL A 48 -3.65 -1.79 -13.07
CA VAL A 48 -5.06 -1.53 -13.36
C VAL A 48 -5.47 -2.26 -14.65
N PRO A 49 -6.46 -3.16 -14.60
CA PRO A 49 -6.86 -3.92 -15.77
C PRO A 49 -7.57 -3.04 -16.82
N ALA A 50 -7.44 -3.44 -18.09
CA ALA A 50 -8.10 -2.76 -19.20
C ALA A 50 -9.63 -2.72 -19.06
N ARG A 51 -10.23 -3.69 -18.36
CA ARG A 51 -11.66 -3.73 -18.02
C ARG A 51 -11.83 -4.09 -16.56
N CYS A 52 -12.48 -3.21 -15.79
CA CYS A 52 -12.84 -3.50 -14.40
C CYS A 52 -14.15 -4.30 -14.36
N ARG A 53 -14.15 -5.41 -13.63
CA ARG A 53 -15.28 -6.34 -13.44
C ARG A 53 -15.46 -6.73 -11.98
N THR A 54 -14.34 -6.86 -11.25
CA THR A 54 -14.34 -7.27 -9.84
C THR A 54 -14.15 -6.07 -8.92
N GLU A 55 -14.45 -6.26 -7.63
CA GLU A 55 -14.18 -5.26 -6.61
C GLU A 55 -12.67 -4.94 -6.50
N GLU A 56 -11.82 -5.94 -6.69
CA GLU A 56 -10.37 -5.79 -6.77
C GLU A 56 -9.96 -4.87 -7.93
N ASP A 57 -10.52 -5.05 -9.13
CA ASP A 57 -10.19 -4.21 -10.28
C ASP A 57 -10.49 -2.73 -10.02
N TYR A 58 -11.60 -2.45 -9.35
CA TYR A 58 -11.99 -1.09 -8.97
C TYR A 58 -11.11 -0.55 -7.83
N THR A 59 -10.67 -1.42 -6.92
CA THR A 59 -9.73 -1.08 -5.86
C THR A 59 -8.37 -0.68 -6.43
N LEU A 60 -7.80 -1.50 -7.33
CA LEU A 60 -6.53 -1.22 -8.01
C LEU A 60 -6.59 0.09 -8.80
N LEU A 61 -7.74 0.38 -9.44
CA LEU A 61 -7.95 1.64 -10.14
C LEU A 61 -7.81 2.86 -9.21
N VAL A 62 -8.50 2.85 -8.07
CA VAL A 62 -8.46 4.01 -7.15
C VAL A 62 -7.16 4.07 -6.34
N ALA A 63 -6.52 2.93 -6.11
CA ALA A 63 -5.17 2.86 -5.53
C ALA A 63 -4.15 3.52 -6.45
N GLU A 64 -4.21 3.26 -7.76
CA GLU A 64 -3.34 3.93 -8.73
C GLU A 64 -3.59 5.43 -8.79
N LEU A 65 -4.86 5.86 -8.73
CA LEU A 65 -5.17 7.30 -8.70
C LEU A 65 -4.62 7.96 -7.43
N ALA A 66 -4.68 7.30 -6.28
CA ALA A 66 -4.09 7.78 -5.04
C ALA A 66 -2.56 7.86 -5.14
N ARG A 67 -1.93 6.81 -5.67
CA ARG A 67 -0.49 6.74 -5.91
C ARG A 67 -0.01 7.85 -6.84
N MET A 68 -0.64 8.02 -8.00
CA MET A 68 -0.32 9.07 -8.96
C MET A 68 -0.41 10.48 -8.34
N ARG A 69 -1.39 10.72 -7.46
CA ARG A 69 -1.47 11.99 -6.71
C ARG A 69 -0.31 12.16 -5.74
N ALA A 70 0.02 11.11 -5.01
CA ALA A 70 1.14 11.11 -4.07
C ALA A 70 2.48 11.33 -4.78
N THR A 71 2.66 10.81 -6.00
CA THR A 71 3.87 11.01 -6.82
C THR A 71 3.84 12.28 -7.67
N GLY A 72 2.93 13.23 -7.40
CA GLY A 72 2.95 14.56 -8.01
C GLY A 72 2.28 14.67 -9.39
N THR A 73 1.50 13.68 -9.82
CA THR A 73 0.74 13.78 -11.07
C THR A 73 -0.38 14.80 -10.94
N THR A 74 -0.38 15.79 -11.83
CA THR A 74 -1.35 16.91 -11.81
C THR A 74 -2.72 16.53 -12.38
N ALA A 75 -2.79 15.59 -13.32
CA ALA A 75 -4.03 15.11 -13.94
C ALA A 75 -4.19 13.57 -13.90
N PRO A 76 -4.24 12.92 -12.71
CA PRO A 76 -4.19 11.46 -12.57
C PRO A 76 -5.26 10.72 -13.38
N GLN A 77 -6.50 11.22 -13.40
CA GLN A 77 -7.60 10.57 -14.13
C GLN A 77 -7.38 10.61 -15.65
N GLY A 78 -6.91 11.74 -16.18
CA GLY A 78 -6.68 11.90 -17.61
C GLY A 78 -5.49 11.07 -18.07
N GLU A 79 -4.41 11.07 -17.29
CA GLU A 79 -3.21 10.30 -17.60
C GLU A 79 -3.47 8.79 -17.48
N LEU A 80 -4.17 8.33 -16.44
CA LEU A 80 -4.54 6.92 -16.32
C LEU A 80 -5.51 6.48 -17.43
N ALA A 81 -6.45 7.34 -17.84
CA ALA A 81 -7.34 7.04 -18.96
C ALA A 81 -6.56 6.90 -20.27
N SER A 82 -5.60 7.78 -20.52
CA SER A 82 -4.69 7.70 -21.66
C SER A 82 -3.87 6.41 -21.65
N ARG A 83 -3.28 6.07 -20.49
CA ARG A 83 -2.49 4.83 -20.31
C ARG A 83 -3.30 3.56 -20.58
N LEU A 84 -4.59 3.57 -20.25
CA LEU A 84 -5.51 2.46 -20.49
C LEU A 84 -6.18 2.49 -21.87
N GLY A 85 -5.95 3.53 -22.68
CA GLY A 85 -6.61 3.71 -23.97
C GLY A 85 -8.13 3.89 -23.89
N ILE A 86 -8.64 4.46 -22.78
CA ILE A 86 -10.08 4.65 -22.56
C ILE A 86 -10.46 6.13 -22.53
N GLY A 87 -11.72 6.43 -22.84
CA GLY A 87 -12.26 7.78 -22.79
C GLY A 87 -12.47 8.30 -21.36
N LYS A 88 -12.47 9.63 -21.21
CA LYS A 88 -12.74 10.32 -19.93
C LYS A 88 -14.06 9.88 -19.29
N ALA A 89 -15.11 9.69 -20.09
CA ALA A 89 -16.42 9.25 -19.59
C ALA A 89 -16.34 7.85 -18.94
N THR A 90 -15.62 6.92 -19.58
CA THR A 90 -15.41 5.57 -19.03
C THR A 90 -14.62 5.61 -17.73
N MET A 91 -13.57 6.44 -17.66
CA MET A 91 -12.80 6.63 -16.43
C MET A 91 -13.69 7.18 -15.30
N SER A 92 -14.48 8.22 -15.58
CA SER A 92 -15.42 8.79 -14.61
C SER A 92 -16.42 7.76 -14.09
N GLU A 93 -16.97 6.92 -14.96
CA GLU A 93 -17.92 5.88 -14.54
C GLU A 93 -17.26 4.83 -13.67
N ARG A 94 -16.01 4.43 -13.96
CA ARG A 94 -15.28 3.49 -13.10
C ARG A 94 -14.98 4.08 -11.71
N ILE A 95 -14.64 5.37 -11.64
CA ILE A 95 -14.43 6.06 -10.35
C ILE A 95 -15.74 6.17 -9.59
N LYS A 96 -16.85 6.50 -10.28
CA LYS A 96 -18.19 6.51 -9.69
C LYS A 96 -18.55 5.14 -9.14
N ARG A 97 -18.29 4.07 -9.88
CA ARG A 97 -18.52 2.69 -9.43
C ARG A 97 -17.69 2.35 -8.19
N SER A 98 -16.43 2.79 -8.15
CA SER A 98 -15.56 2.60 -6.99
C SER A 98 -16.10 3.31 -5.73
N LYS A 99 -16.72 4.49 -5.89
CA LYS A 99 -17.44 5.17 -4.80
C LYS A 99 -18.67 4.41 -4.35
N GLU A 100 -19.50 3.92 -5.29
CA GLU A 100 -20.69 3.13 -4.99
C GLU A 100 -20.35 1.82 -4.25
N LEU A 101 -19.20 1.22 -4.53
CA LEU A 101 -18.68 0.03 -3.85
C LEU A 101 -18.08 0.33 -2.47
N GLY A 102 -18.00 1.61 -2.07
CA GLY A 102 -17.41 2.03 -0.81
C GLY A 102 -15.90 1.88 -0.77
N LEU A 103 -15.21 1.92 -1.91
CA LEU A 103 -13.75 1.78 -2.03
C LEU A 103 -13.03 3.15 -2.01
N TRP A 104 -13.77 4.23 -2.27
CA TRP A 104 -13.21 5.55 -2.47
C TRP A 104 -14.13 6.64 -1.91
N ASP A 105 -13.59 7.56 -1.11
CA ASP A 105 -14.35 8.68 -0.54
C ASP A 105 -14.36 9.95 -1.43
N GLY A 106 -13.55 9.94 -2.50
CA GLY A 106 -13.33 11.10 -3.38
C GLY A 106 -11.90 11.63 -3.33
N GLN A 107 -11.21 11.44 -2.21
CA GLN A 107 -9.85 11.89 -1.96
C GLN A 107 -8.90 10.74 -1.63
N ARG A 108 -9.36 9.74 -0.87
CA ARG A 108 -8.57 8.65 -0.29
C ARG A 108 -9.29 7.29 -0.40
N LEU A 109 -8.49 6.24 -0.26
CA LEU A 109 -8.96 4.86 -0.12
C LEU A 109 -9.71 4.71 1.20
N THR A 110 -10.80 3.95 1.18
CA THR A 110 -11.51 3.57 2.41
C THR A 110 -10.83 2.39 3.09
N GLU A 111 -11.21 2.11 4.34
CA GLU A 111 -10.75 0.91 5.06
C GLU A 111 -11.04 -0.38 4.29
N LYS A 112 -12.20 -0.44 3.61
CA LYS A 112 -12.57 -1.56 2.76
C LYS A 112 -11.58 -1.76 1.61
N ALA A 113 -11.21 -0.69 0.91
CA ALA A 113 -10.22 -0.76 -0.16
C ALA A 113 -8.83 -1.15 0.37
N SER A 114 -8.43 -0.64 1.53
CA SER A 114 -7.15 -1.04 2.16
C SER A 114 -7.11 -2.53 2.50
N ALA A 115 -8.22 -3.11 2.96
CA ALA A 115 -8.31 -4.55 3.22
C ALA A 115 -8.16 -5.37 1.93
N VAL A 116 -8.82 -4.96 0.84
CA VAL A 116 -8.69 -5.61 -0.47
C VAL A 116 -7.26 -5.51 -1.00
N LEU A 117 -6.60 -4.35 -0.89
CA LEU A 117 -5.19 -4.20 -1.30
C LEU A 117 -4.25 -5.09 -0.48
N THR A 118 -4.50 -5.20 0.83
CA THR A 118 -3.68 -6.05 1.70
C THR A 118 -3.78 -7.51 1.26
N GLN A 119 -4.99 -8.00 0.97
CA GLN A 119 -5.18 -9.36 0.45
C GLN A 119 -4.51 -9.53 -0.92
N TRP A 120 -4.70 -8.58 -1.82
CA TRP A 120 -4.08 -8.61 -3.14
C TRP A 120 -2.55 -8.71 -3.06
N HIS A 121 -1.91 -7.93 -2.18
CA HIS A 121 -0.46 -8.00 -1.96
C HIS A 121 -0.01 -9.37 -1.45
N GLN A 122 -0.75 -9.96 -0.50
CA GLN A 122 -0.45 -11.30 0.01
C GLN A 122 -0.56 -12.37 -1.09
N ASP A 123 -1.56 -12.25 -1.97
CA ASP A 123 -1.75 -13.16 -3.09
C ASP A 123 -0.63 -13.04 -4.14
N GLN A 124 0.01 -11.87 -4.27
CA GLN A 124 1.19 -11.68 -5.14
C GLN A 124 2.48 -12.25 -4.52
N GLU A 125 2.64 -12.23 -3.19
CA GLU A 125 3.84 -12.74 -2.50
C GLU A 125 3.83 -14.26 -2.30
N GLY A 126 2.64 -14.87 -2.26
CA GLY A 126 2.46 -16.31 -2.09
C GLY A 126 2.61 -17.16 -3.36
N ASN A 127 2.93 -16.54 -4.50
CA ASN A 127 3.02 -17.16 -5.82
C ASN A 127 4.39 -16.91 -6.47
#